data_AF-A0A8I2Z512-F1
#
_entry.id   AF-A0A8I2Z512-F1
#
_cell.length_a   1.000
_cell.length_b   1.000
_cell.length_c   1.000
_cell.angle_alpha   90.00
_cell.angle_beta   90.00
_cell.angle_gamma   90.00
#
_symmetry.space_group_name_H-M   'P 1'
#
loop_
_entity.id
_entity.type
_entity.pdbx_description
1 polymer ?
#
loop_
_entity_poly.entity_id
_entity_poly.type
_entity_poly.pdbx_seq_one_letter_code
_entity_poly.pdbx_strand_id
1 'polypeptide(L)'
;MSSVKFLVASLEAIAASKEAQRHKQLSESLHKTLQAVKEADPQLPDPEVVFAPLHQATKTGNTHLITSALDCIGKLISYSHFSVPPAAAAAAASEDGGGDKGTDGEQPPPLIERAIDTICGCFQGETTPVEIQLQIVKSLLAAVLNDKIVVHGAGLLKAVRQVYNVFLLSRSTANQQMAQGTLTQMVGTVFERVKTRLHMKEARLNLANTKNSSSNITFDPAEQANSINGSGEKIAGAEEEDSANDVASDGAAVPAPAPDAQATQAKLTLKDLETRKSFDDSTLGEGPTMVTQIKPATMERTESQSSAKEEDNYDELEAEDEVYIRDAYLVFRSFCNLSTKVLPTEQL
;
A
#
# COMPACT_ATOMS: atom_id res chain seq x y z
N MET A 1 6.68 18.56 -15.35
CA MET A 1 6.50 18.10 -16.75
C MET A 1 5.23 17.26 -16.80
N SER A 2 4.44 17.34 -17.89
CA SER A 2 3.30 16.41 -18.08
C SER A 2 3.80 14.97 -18.22
N SER A 3 3.05 13.99 -17.71
CA SER A 3 3.38 12.56 -17.78
C SER A 3 3.68 12.10 -19.21
N VAL A 4 2.93 12.63 -20.19
CA VAL A 4 3.10 12.32 -21.62
C VAL A 4 4.46 12.80 -22.13
N LYS A 5 4.87 14.03 -21.77
CA LYS A 5 6.16 14.61 -22.22
C LYS A 5 7.36 13.82 -21.71
N PHE A 6 7.29 13.36 -20.45
CA PHE A 6 8.32 12.49 -19.89
C PHE A 6 8.39 11.15 -20.63
N LEU A 7 7.24 10.54 -20.90
CA LEU A 7 7.17 9.25 -21.58
C LEU A 7 7.73 9.33 -23.00
N VAL A 8 7.32 10.32 -23.79
CA VAL A 8 7.83 10.54 -25.16
C VAL A 8 9.34 10.70 -25.14
N ALA A 9 9.87 11.60 -24.29
CA ALA A 9 11.31 11.84 -24.22
C ALA A 9 12.10 10.56 -23.88
N SER A 10 11.56 9.72 -23.00
CA SER A 10 12.24 8.49 -22.59
C SER A 10 12.16 7.40 -23.68
N LEU A 11 11.00 7.23 -24.32
CA LEU A 11 10.85 6.29 -25.42
C LEU A 11 11.69 6.68 -26.64
N GLU A 12 11.79 7.98 -26.95
CA GLU A 12 12.67 8.50 -28.00
C GLU A 12 14.15 8.27 -27.66
N ALA A 13 14.56 8.47 -26.41
CA ALA A 13 15.92 8.19 -25.97
C ALA A 13 16.28 6.70 -26.11
N ILE A 14 15.37 5.80 -25.72
CA ILE A 14 15.54 4.35 -25.89
C ILE A 14 15.61 4.01 -27.39
N ALA A 15 14.72 4.55 -28.22
CA ALA A 15 14.67 4.29 -29.67
C ALA A 15 15.89 4.83 -30.43
N ALA A 16 16.50 5.91 -29.96
CA ALA A 16 17.71 6.48 -30.54
C ALA A 16 18.97 5.64 -30.27
N SER A 17 18.93 4.71 -29.30
CA SER A 17 20.05 3.85 -28.98
C SER A 17 20.31 2.83 -30.10
N LYS A 18 21.57 2.73 -30.55
CA LYS A 18 22.00 1.71 -31.52
C LYS A 18 21.69 0.30 -31.05
N GLU A 19 21.72 0.05 -29.75
CA GLU A 19 21.43 -1.26 -29.19
C GLU A 19 19.95 -1.61 -29.31
N ALA A 20 19.05 -0.63 -29.12
CA ALA A 20 17.62 -0.85 -29.30
C ALA A 20 17.28 -1.18 -30.76
N GLN A 21 17.97 -0.54 -31.71
CA GLN A 21 17.80 -0.78 -33.15
C GLN A 21 18.25 -2.18 -33.60
N ARG A 22 19.15 -2.84 -32.86
CA ARG A 22 19.56 -4.23 -33.13
C ARG A 22 18.44 -5.22 -32.81
N HIS A 23 17.56 -4.87 -31.87
CA HIS A 23 16.41 -5.67 -31.49
C HIS A 23 15.18 -5.27 -32.31
N LYS A 24 14.95 -5.97 -33.43
CA LYS A 24 13.84 -5.68 -34.36
C LYS A 24 12.48 -5.54 -33.65
N GLN A 25 12.13 -6.48 -32.77
CA GLN A 25 10.87 -6.45 -32.02
C GLN A 25 10.76 -5.22 -31.11
N LEU A 26 11.85 -4.85 -30.42
CA LEU A 26 11.89 -3.65 -29.57
C LEU A 26 11.72 -2.38 -30.39
N SER A 27 12.44 -2.26 -31.52
CA SER A 27 12.33 -1.10 -32.40
C SER A 27 10.92 -0.93 -32.98
N GLU A 28 10.29 -2.03 -33.41
CA GLU A 28 8.90 -2.02 -33.91
C GLU A 28 7.91 -1.63 -32.80
N SER A 29 8.06 -2.20 -31.60
CA SER A 29 7.22 -1.89 -30.45
C SER A 29 7.37 -0.43 -30.00
N LEU A 30 8.59 0.12 -30.01
CA LEU A 30 8.87 1.52 -29.70
C LEU A 30 8.21 2.46 -30.72
N HIS A 31 8.34 2.16 -32.01
CA HIS A 31 7.71 2.98 -33.06
C HIS A 31 6.19 2.96 -32.95
N LYS A 32 5.58 1.78 -32.75
CA LYS A 32 4.14 1.64 -32.55
C LYS A 32 3.66 2.45 -31.33
N THR A 33 4.39 2.38 -30.23
CA THR A 33 4.05 3.09 -28.99
C THR A 33 4.20 4.61 -29.15
N LEU A 34 5.28 5.07 -29.77
CA LEU A 34 5.49 6.50 -30.05
C LEU A 34 4.41 7.07 -30.96
N GLN A 35 3.93 6.30 -31.94
CA GLN A 35 2.80 6.69 -32.77
C GLN A 35 1.50 6.77 -31.94
N ALA A 36 1.19 5.74 -31.14
CA ALA A 36 0.01 5.74 -30.28
C ALA A 36 0.00 6.90 -29.26
N VAL A 37 1.17 7.26 -28.70
CA VAL A 37 1.29 8.40 -27.78
C VAL A 37 1.03 9.73 -28.50
N LYS A 38 1.45 9.87 -29.76
CA LYS A 38 1.18 11.07 -30.57
C LYS A 38 -0.30 11.21 -30.93
N GLU A 39 -0.97 10.10 -31.21
CA GLU A 39 -2.39 10.05 -31.54
C GLU A 39 -3.29 10.30 -30.31
N ALA A 40 -2.82 9.90 -29.11
CA ALA A 40 -3.57 10.05 -27.86
C ALA A 40 -3.37 11.40 -27.14
N ASP A 41 -2.43 12.26 -27.56
CA ASP A 41 -2.11 13.55 -26.90
C ASP A 41 -3.37 14.44 -26.77
N PRO A 42 -3.81 14.85 -25.55
CA PRO A 42 -3.05 14.95 -24.29
C PRO A 42 -3.17 13.77 -23.30
N GLN A 43 -3.90 12.71 -23.62
CA GLN A 43 -4.01 11.50 -22.80
C GLN A 43 -2.89 10.48 -23.09
N LEU A 44 -2.71 9.54 -22.16
CA LEU A 44 -1.82 8.39 -22.41
C LEU A 44 -2.60 7.28 -23.13
N PRO A 45 -1.96 6.58 -24.07
CA PRO A 45 -2.57 5.43 -24.73
C PRO A 45 -2.73 4.26 -23.74
N ASP A 46 -3.30 3.17 -24.24
CA ASP A 46 -3.48 1.92 -23.51
C ASP A 46 -2.19 1.51 -22.74
N PRO A 47 -2.28 1.30 -21.41
CA PRO A 47 -1.18 0.83 -20.59
C PRO A 47 -0.40 -0.38 -21.14
N GLU A 48 -1.07 -1.33 -21.81
CA GLU A 48 -0.39 -2.49 -22.39
C GLU A 48 0.56 -2.10 -23.53
N VAL A 49 0.13 -1.17 -24.39
CA VAL A 49 0.93 -0.68 -25.51
C VAL A 49 2.18 0.03 -24.99
N VAL A 50 2.06 0.80 -23.92
CA VAL A 50 3.19 1.50 -23.29
C VAL A 50 4.13 0.54 -22.58
N PHE A 51 3.59 -0.48 -21.92
CA PHE A 51 4.40 -1.42 -21.13
C PHE A 51 5.24 -2.35 -22.00
N ALA A 52 4.71 -2.80 -23.15
CA ALA A 52 5.37 -3.76 -24.03
C ALA A 52 6.84 -3.42 -24.41
N PRO A 53 7.17 -2.23 -24.97
CA PRO A 53 8.55 -1.90 -25.32
C PRO A 53 9.45 -1.75 -24.08
N LEU A 54 8.91 -1.27 -22.95
CA LEU A 54 9.67 -1.11 -21.71
C LEU A 54 10.06 -2.48 -21.15
N HIS A 55 9.12 -3.42 -21.10
CA HIS A 55 9.39 -4.79 -20.70
C HIS A 55 10.41 -5.47 -21.63
N GLN A 56 10.32 -5.27 -22.95
CA GLN A 56 11.32 -5.79 -23.89
C GLN A 56 12.71 -5.17 -23.65
N ALA A 57 12.79 -3.86 -23.38
CA ALA A 57 14.04 -3.17 -23.09
C ALA A 57 14.76 -3.73 -21.85
N THR A 58 14.01 -4.14 -20.82
CA THR A 58 14.60 -4.80 -19.63
C THR A 58 15.29 -6.14 -19.91
N LYS A 59 14.99 -6.78 -21.06
CA LYS A 59 15.55 -8.08 -21.45
C LYS A 59 16.72 -7.98 -22.43
N THR A 60 17.15 -6.77 -22.80
CA THR A 60 18.20 -6.56 -23.80
C THR A 60 19.61 -6.88 -23.29
N GLY A 61 19.80 -6.98 -21.97
CA GLY A 61 21.13 -7.11 -21.35
C GLY A 61 21.97 -5.82 -21.38
N ASN A 62 21.49 -4.75 -22.01
CA ASN A 62 22.19 -3.48 -22.07
C ASN A 62 21.87 -2.61 -20.85
N THR A 63 22.88 -2.28 -20.04
CA THR A 63 22.72 -1.52 -18.79
C THR A 63 21.96 -0.21 -18.97
N HIS A 64 22.24 0.53 -20.05
CA HIS A 64 21.61 1.83 -20.29
C HIS A 64 20.13 1.69 -20.67
N LEU A 65 19.80 0.71 -21.52
CA LEU A 65 18.41 0.44 -21.89
C LEU A 65 17.60 -0.07 -20.70
N ILE A 66 18.16 -0.99 -19.91
CA ILE A 66 17.50 -1.54 -18.72
C ILE A 66 17.24 -0.43 -17.70
N THR A 67 18.24 0.40 -17.38
CA THR A 67 18.06 1.51 -16.42
C THR A 67 17.01 2.52 -16.89
N SER A 68 17.03 2.88 -18.18
CA SER A 68 16.03 3.80 -18.75
C SER A 68 14.62 3.21 -18.71
N ALA A 69 14.47 1.92 -19.03
CA ALA A 69 13.19 1.23 -18.98
C ALA A 69 12.65 1.13 -17.55
N LEU A 70 13.49 0.74 -16.58
CA LEU A 70 13.10 0.66 -15.16
C LEU A 70 12.68 2.01 -14.59
N ASP A 71 13.37 3.10 -14.95
CA ASP A 71 12.99 4.46 -14.55
C ASP A 71 11.62 4.85 -15.12
N CYS A 72 11.36 4.53 -16.40
CA CYS A 72 10.06 4.77 -17.02
C CYS A 72 8.94 3.99 -16.34
N ILE A 73 9.14 2.68 -16.11
CA ILE A 73 8.16 1.82 -15.44
C ILE A 73 7.85 2.38 -14.05
N GLY A 74 8.87 2.73 -13.26
CA GLY A 74 8.69 3.31 -11.93
C GLY A 74 7.85 4.60 -11.95
N LYS A 75 8.13 5.51 -12.88
CA LYS A 75 7.37 6.75 -13.02
C LYS A 75 5.93 6.52 -13.50
N LEU A 76 5.70 5.58 -14.41
CA LEU A 76 4.35 5.21 -14.86
C LEU A 76 3.51 4.60 -13.72
N ILE A 77 4.13 3.81 -12.83
CA ILE A 77 3.50 3.36 -11.59
C ILE A 77 3.14 4.57 -10.73
N SER A 78 4.08 5.50 -10.48
CA SER A 78 3.82 6.73 -9.71
C SER A 78 2.68 7.58 -10.27
N TYR A 79 2.51 7.60 -11.59
CA TYR A 79 1.41 8.30 -12.25
C TYR A 79 0.09 7.52 -12.28
N SER A 80 0.06 6.31 -11.71
CA SER A 80 -1.13 5.43 -11.67
C SER A 80 -1.60 5.00 -13.06
N HIS A 81 -0.68 4.92 -14.04
CA HIS A 81 -1.04 4.49 -15.39
C HIS A 81 -1.30 2.98 -15.47
N PHE A 82 -0.67 2.18 -14.59
CA PHE A 82 -0.82 0.72 -14.55
C PHE A 82 -1.89 0.19 -13.59
N SER A 83 -2.67 1.07 -12.95
CA SER A 83 -3.67 0.70 -11.93
C SER A 83 -5.10 0.57 -12.47
N VAL A 84 -5.30 0.56 -13.79
CA VAL A 84 -6.64 0.38 -14.38
C VAL A 84 -7.18 -1.00 -13.97
N PRO A 85 -8.32 -1.07 -13.25
CA PRO A 85 -8.86 -2.34 -12.78
C PRO A 85 -9.26 -3.24 -13.95
N PRO A 86 -9.10 -4.58 -13.81
CA PRO A 86 -9.63 -5.54 -14.77
C PRO A 86 -11.13 -5.38 -15.03
N ALA A 87 -11.92 -4.79 -14.12
CA ALA A 87 -13.35 -4.55 -14.32
C ALA A 87 -13.65 -3.58 -15.49
N ALA A 88 -12.78 -2.60 -15.76
CA ALA A 88 -12.90 -1.74 -16.94
C ALA A 88 -12.51 -2.48 -18.24
N ALA A 89 -11.55 -3.41 -18.14
CA ALA A 89 -11.16 -4.29 -19.25
C ALA A 89 -12.19 -5.39 -19.52
N ALA A 90 -12.86 -5.91 -18.48
CA ALA A 90 -13.93 -6.91 -18.56
C ALA A 90 -15.22 -6.29 -19.12
N ALA A 91 -15.54 -5.05 -18.74
CA ALA A 91 -16.64 -4.30 -19.35
C ALA A 91 -16.37 -4.05 -20.85
N ALA A 92 -15.15 -3.65 -21.22
CA ALA A 92 -14.76 -3.46 -22.62
C ALA A 92 -14.70 -4.77 -23.44
N ALA A 93 -14.33 -5.90 -22.81
CA ALA A 93 -14.32 -7.22 -23.46
C ALA A 93 -15.71 -7.88 -23.55
N SER A 94 -16.69 -7.38 -22.79
CA SER A 94 -18.08 -7.88 -22.84
C SER A 94 -18.95 -7.23 -23.92
N GLU A 95 -18.46 -6.19 -24.62
CA GLU A 95 -19.20 -5.52 -25.69
C GLU A 95 -18.90 -6.04 -27.11
N ASP A 96 -17.86 -6.85 -27.30
CA ASP A 96 -17.58 -7.50 -28.59
C ASP A 96 -18.02 -8.98 -28.54
N GLY A 97 -19.27 -9.22 -28.93
CA GLY A 97 -19.91 -10.53 -28.85
C GLY A 97 -19.37 -11.55 -29.84
N GLY A 98 -19.13 -12.77 -29.37
CA GLY A 98 -18.91 -13.95 -30.23
C GLY A 98 -18.14 -15.04 -29.50
N GLY A 99 -18.87 -16.01 -28.92
CA GLY A 99 -18.34 -16.92 -27.92
C GLY A 99 -17.30 -17.95 -28.38
N ASP A 100 -16.61 -18.49 -27.39
CA ASP A 100 -16.45 -19.93 -27.20
C ASP A 100 -16.20 -20.21 -25.71
N LYS A 101 -16.97 -21.13 -25.14
CA LYS A 101 -16.81 -21.60 -23.76
C LYS A 101 -15.83 -22.77 -23.81
N GLY A 102 -14.60 -22.56 -23.37
CA GLY A 102 -13.67 -23.66 -23.15
C GLY A 102 -12.30 -23.23 -22.62
N THR A 103 -11.90 -23.85 -21.50
CA THR A 103 -10.60 -23.80 -20.80
C THR A 103 -10.47 -22.74 -19.71
N ASP A 104 -9.95 -23.18 -18.55
CA ASP A 104 -9.69 -22.43 -17.32
C ASP A 104 -8.82 -21.18 -17.58
N GLY A 105 -9.48 -20.09 -17.97
CA GLY A 105 -8.85 -18.84 -18.38
C GLY A 105 -8.46 -17.99 -17.18
N GLU A 106 -7.31 -18.30 -16.58
CA GLU A 106 -6.66 -17.41 -15.62
C GLU A 106 -6.37 -16.08 -16.32
N GLN A 107 -7.13 -15.03 -15.96
CA GLN A 107 -6.90 -13.70 -16.51
C GLN A 107 -5.45 -13.30 -16.20
N PRO A 108 -4.75 -12.67 -17.16
CA PRO A 108 -3.37 -12.27 -16.93
C PRO A 108 -3.28 -11.39 -15.68
N PRO A 109 -2.24 -11.58 -14.84
CA PRO A 109 -2.12 -10.83 -13.60
C PRO A 109 -2.18 -9.32 -13.86
N PRO A 110 -2.65 -8.53 -12.88
CA PRO A 110 -2.77 -7.09 -13.01
C PRO A 110 -1.49 -6.47 -13.58
N LEU A 111 -1.63 -5.48 -14.47
CA LEU A 111 -0.48 -4.88 -15.14
C LEU A 111 0.56 -4.34 -14.15
N ILE A 112 0.11 -3.80 -13.01
CA ILE A 112 1.00 -3.37 -11.93
C ILE A 112 1.83 -4.51 -11.33
N GLU A 113 1.26 -5.71 -11.21
CA GLU A 113 1.99 -6.89 -10.74
C GLU A 113 3.06 -7.30 -11.75
N ARG A 114 2.69 -7.37 -13.04
CA ARG A 114 3.67 -7.63 -14.12
C ARG A 114 4.78 -6.59 -14.20
N ALA A 115 4.46 -5.32 -13.91
CA ALA A 115 5.44 -4.25 -13.86
C ALA A 115 6.42 -4.43 -12.69
N ILE A 116 5.91 -4.75 -11.49
CA ILE A 116 6.74 -5.07 -10.32
C ILE A 116 7.62 -6.30 -10.60
N ASP A 117 7.06 -7.34 -11.22
CA ASP A 117 7.77 -8.57 -11.57
C ASP A 117 8.89 -8.31 -12.57
N THR A 118 8.63 -7.45 -13.55
CA THR A 118 9.64 -7.01 -14.52
C THR A 118 10.78 -6.25 -13.84
N ILE A 119 10.47 -5.36 -12.89
CA ILE A 119 11.49 -4.63 -12.13
C ILE A 119 12.33 -5.61 -11.28
N CYS A 120 11.67 -6.50 -10.54
CA CYS A 120 12.35 -7.46 -9.69
C CYS A 120 13.22 -8.45 -10.49
N GLY A 121 12.73 -8.91 -11.64
CA GLY A 121 13.45 -9.84 -12.53
C GLY A 121 14.74 -9.27 -13.14
N CYS A 122 14.97 -7.95 -13.04
CA CYS A 122 16.23 -7.35 -13.48
C CYS A 122 17.38 -7.57 -12.48
N PHE A 123 17.11 -8.04 -11.26
CA PHE A 123 18.14 -8.39 -10.28
C PHE A 123 18.48 -9.88 -10.34
N GLN A 124 19.71 -10.19 -10.71
CA GLN A 124 20.22 -11.56 -10.87
C GLN A 124 21.33 -11.89 -9.84
N GLY A 125 21.32 -11.18 -8.70
CA GLY A 125 22.34 -11.28 -7.67
C GLY A 125 23.47 -10.25 -7.82
N GLU A 126 24.59 -10.52 -7.16
CA GLU A 126 25.72 -9.60 -7.00
C GLU A 126 26.40 -9.16 -8.30
N THR A 127 26.27 -9.95 -9.37
CA THR A 127 26.83 -9.66 -10.71
C THR A 127 26.00 -8.64 -11.50
N THR A 128 24.79 -8.32 -11.04
CA THR A 128 23.93 -7.30 -11.65
C THR A 128 24.67 -5.95 -11.63
N PRO A 129 24.75 -5.21 -12.75
CA PRO A 129 25.38 -3.89 -12.79
C PRO A 129 24.85 -2.94 -11.71
N VAL A 130 25.75 -2.18 -11.07
CA VAL A 130 25.41 -1.33 -9.91
C VAL A 130 24.37 -0.26 -10.25
N GLU A 131 24.35 0.20 -11.49
CA GLU A 131 23.38 1.17 -12.00
C GLU A 131 21.97 0.57 -12.10
N ILE A 132 21.87 -0.70 -12.54
CA ILE A 132 20.61 -1.44 -12.58
C ILE A 132 20.11 -1.68 -11.16
N GLN A 133 20.97 -2.14 -10.25
CA GLN A 133 20.60 -2.38 -8.84
C GLN A 133 20.01 -1.10 -8.21
N LEU A 134 20.68 0.05 -8.39
CA LEU A 134 20.21 1.32 -7.88
C LEU A 134 18.86 1.71 -8.49
N GLN A 135 18.67 1.49 -9.78
CA GLN A 135 17.42 1.81 -10.46
C GLN A 135 16.26 0.91 -10.01
N ILE A 136 16.52 -0.39 -9.75
CA ILE A 136 15.53 -1.31 -9.16
C ILE A 136 15.05 -0.76 -7.81
N VAL A 137 15.98 -0.37 -6.92
CA VAL A 137 15.65 0.19 -5.61
C VAL A 137 14.77 1.44 -5.75
N LYS A 138 15.15 2.36 -6.65
CA LYS A 138 14.37 3.59 -6.91
C LYS A 138 12.97 3.31 -7.46
N SER A 139 12.85 2.42 -8.44
CA SER A 139 11.56 2.12 -9.08
C SER A 139 10.61 1.38 -8.14
N LEU A 140 11.11 0.46 -7.30
CA LEU A 140 10.30 -0.21 -6.29
C LEU A 140 9.88 0.74 -5.15
N LEU A 141 10.76 1.65 -4.74
CA LEU A 141 10.42 2.70 -3.79
C LEU A 141 9.26 3.56 -4.31
N ALA A 142 9.35 4.00 -5.56
CA ALA A 142 8.31 4.81 -6.23
C ALA A 142 6.97 4.08 -6.35
N ALA A 143 6.98 2.75 -6.48
CA ALA A 143 5.78 1.92 -6.49
C ALA A 143 5.11 1.84 -5.11
N VAL A 144 5.89 1.72 -4.02
CA VAL A 144 5.36 1.53 -2.67
C VAL A 144 4.96 2.85 -1.99
N LEU A 145 5.74 3.91 -2.19
CA LEU A 145 5.52 5.25 -1.61
C LEU A 145 4.59 6.15 -2.43
N ASN A 146 3.84 5.58 -3.38
CA ASN A 146 2.93 6.32 -4.22
C ASN A 146 1.80 6.99 -3.40
N ASP A 147 1.50 8.24 -3.74
CA ASP A 147 0.54 9.12 -3.06
C ASP A 147 -0.87 9.06 -3.66
N LYS A 148 -1.04 8.40 -4.80
CA LYS A 148 -2.32 8.21 -5.50
C LYS A 148 -2.85 6.78 -5.38
N ILE A 149 -1.96 5.79 -5.45
CA ILE A 149 -2.32 4.37 -5.37
C ILE A 149 -1.48 3.67 -4.31
N VAL A 150 -2.06 2.68 -3.66
CA VAL A 150 -1.39 1.80 -2.71
C VAL A 150 -1.43 0.39 -3.26
N VAL A 151 -0.26 -0.23 -3.39
CA VAL A 151 -0.11 -1.64 -3.78
C VAL A 151 -0.10 -2.49 -2.51
N HIS A 152 -0.93 -3.53 -2.51
CA HIS A 152 -1.15 -4.43 -1.37
C HIS A 152 -0.79 -5.88 -1.73
N GLY A 153 -0.61 -6.73 -0.71
CA GLY A 153 -0.44 -8.18 -0.91
C GLY A 153 0.86 -8.59 -1.60
N ALA A 154 0.78 -9.48 -2.60
CA ALA A 154 1.94 -10.08 -3.26
C ALA A 154 2.92 -9.04 -3.81
N GLY A 155 2.43 -8.05 -4.57
CA GLY A 155 3.26 -7.01 -5.18
C GLY A 155 4.06 -6.21 -4.15
N LEU A 156 3.44 -5.86 -3.01
CA LEU A 156 4.12 -5.16 -1.91
C LEU A 156 5.24 -6.01 -1.30
N LEU A 157 4.94 -7.26 -0.95
CA LEU A 157 5.93 -8.15 -0.33
C LEU A 157 7.08 -8.49 -1.28
N LYS A 158 6.78 -8.67 -2.57
CA LYS A 158 7.79 -8.90 -3.61
C LYS A 158 8.73 -7.71 -3.74
N ALA A 159 8.21 -6.49 -3.76
CA ALA A 159 9.00 -5.27 -3.79
C ALA A 159 9.92 -5.14 -2.55
N VAL A 160 9.36 -5.31 -1.35
CA VAL A 160 10.13 -5.24 -0.09
C VAL A 160 11.24 -6.29 -0.04
N ARG A 161 10.92 -7.55 -0.36
CA ARG A 161 11.90 -8.64 -0.42
C ARG A 161 13.00 -8.36 -1.44
N GLN A 162 12.65 -7.80 -2.60
CA GLN A 162 13.63 -7.51 -3.63
C GLN A 162 14.61 -6.39 -3.22
N VAL A 163 14.12 -5.33 -2.58
CA VAL A 163 15.01 -4.27 -2.05
C VAL A 163 15.91 -4.84 -0.94
N TYR A 164 15.40 -5.75 -0.11
CA TYR A 164 16.22 -6.46 0.88
C TYR A 164 17.29 -7.33 0.23
N ASN A 165 16.97 -8.05 -0.85
CA ASN A 165 17.95 -8.83 -1.60
C ASN A 165 19.06 -7.94 -2.21
N VAL A 166 18.71 -6.73 -2.69
CA VAL A 166 19.72 -5.76 -3.15
C VAL A 166 20.59 -5.28 -1.98
N PHE A 167 19.98 -4.95 -0.84
CA PHE A 167 20.72 -4.59 0.38
C PHE A 167 21.72 -5.68 0.79
N LEU A 168 21.30 -6.94 0.69
CA LEU A 168 22.08 -8.07 1.16
C LEU A 168 23.20 -8.48 0.20
N LEU A 169 22.91 -8.55 -1.09
CA LEU A 169 23.79 -9.15 -2.11
C LEU A 169 24.55 -8.11 -2.94
N SER A 170 24.24 -6.82 -2.83
CA SER A 170 25.01 -5.79 -3.54
C SER A 170 26.44 -5.72 -3.01
N ARG A 171 27.43 -5.68 -3.91
CA ARG A 171 28.84 -5.37 -3.56
C ARG A 171 29.14 -3.88 -3.45
N SER A 172 28.21 -3.02 -3.86
CA SER A 172 28.34 -1.56 -3.75
C SER A 172 27.79 -1.09 -2.40
N THR A 173 28.67 -0.58 -1.53
CA THR A 173 28.30 0.00 -0.23
C THR A 173 27.28 1.13 -0.38
N ALA A 174 27.40 1.95 -1.43
CA ALA A 174 26.44 3.02 -1.70
C ALA A 174 25.03 2.45 -2.00
N ASN A 175 24.95 1.38 -2.80
CA ASN A 175 23.68 0.73 -3.09
C ASN A 175 23.11 0.01 -1.86
N GLN A 176 23.94 -0.61 -1.02
CA GLN A 176 23.52 -1.20 0.25
C GLN A 176 22.89 -0.14 1.17
N GLN A 177 23.56 1.00 1.36
CA GLN A 177 23.05 2.12 2.17
C GLN A 177 21.74 2.69 1.61
N MET A 178 21.66 2.88 0.29
CA MET A 178 20.44 3.33 -0.38
C MET A 178 19.30 2.32 -0.19
N ALA A 179 19.56 1.02 -0.34
CA ALA A 179 18.57 -0.02 -0.16
C ALA A 179 18.10 -0.11 1.31
N GLN A 180 19.02 0.01 2.29
CA GLN A 180 18.69 0.05 3.71
C GLN A 180 17.77 1.24 4.06
N GLY A 181 18.12 2.44 3.59
CA GLY A 181 17.28 3.62 3.77
C GLY A 181 15.91 3.44 3.11
N THR A 182 15.88 2.87 1.91
CA THR A 182 14.65 2.57 1.16
C THR A 182 13.75 1.58 1.90
N LEU A 183 14.30 0.50 2.45
CA LEU A 183 13.55 -0.48 3.27
C LEU A 183 12.91 0.19 4.48
N THR A 184 13.67 1.04 5.17
CA THR A 184 13.17 1.81 6.32
C THR A 184 11.98 2.68 5.92
N GLN A 185 12.08 3.37 4.78
CA GLN A 185 11.00 4.19 4.23
C GLN A 185 9.77 3.35 3.85
N MET A 186 9.95 2.24 3.13
CA MET A 186 8.85 1.37 2.72
C MET A 186 8.07 0.83 3.92
N VAL A 187 8.77 0.33 4.94
CA VAL A 187 8.14 -0.17 6.17
C VAL A 187 7.47 0.97 6.92
N GLY A 188 8.15 2.10 7.11
CA GLY A 188 7.60 3.27 7.79
C GLY A 188 6.29 3.74 7.15
N THR A 189 6.25 3.82 5.81
CA THR A 189 5.04 4.21 5.08
C THR A 189 3.90 3.19 5.24
N VAL A 190 4.18 1.88 5.22
CA VAL A 190 3.14 0.85 5.45
C VAL A 190 2.52 1.02 6.83
N PHE A 191 3.33 1.20 7.87
CA PHE A 191 2.84 1.38 9.24
C PHE A 191 2.13 2.73 9.46
N GLU A 192 2.61 3.81 8.83
CA GLU A 192 1.96 5.12 8.91
C GLU A 192 0.56 5.09 8.25
N ARG A 193 0.42 4.36 7.15
CA ARG A 193 -0.89 4.14 6.50
C ARG A 193 -1.85 3.42 7.44
N VAL A 194 -1.41 2.35 8.14
CA VAL A 194 -2.24 1.67 9.14
C VAL A 194 -2.67 2.62 10.25
N LYS A 195 -1.74 3.41 10.81
CA LYS A 195 -2.05 4.39 11.86
C LYS A 195 -3.12 5.38 11.40
N THR A 196 -2.98 5.88 10.18
CA THR A 196 -3.96 6.79 9.56
C THR A 196 -5.34 6.11 9.44
N ARG A 197 -5.40 4.87 8.94
CA ARG A 197 -6.66 4.12 8.82
C ARG A 197 -7.33 3.88 10.18
N LEU A 198 -6.56 3.53 11.20
CA LEU A 198 -7.06 3.34 12.57
C LEU A 198 -7.64 4.64 13.16
N HIS A 199 -6.95 5.77 13.00
CA HIS A 199 -7.48 7.08 13.43
C HIS A 199 -8.78 7.42 12.70
N MET A 200 -8.86 7.16 11.39
CA MET A 200 -10.08 7.39 10.62
C MET A 200 -11.22 6.44 11.03
N LYS A 201 -10.89 5.20 11.43
CA LYS A 201 -11.87 4.22 11.96
C LYS A 201 -12.44 4.69 13.30
N GLU A 202 -11.58 5.16 14.20
CA GLU A 202 -11.99 5.72 15.49
C GLU A 202 -12.89 6.95 15.31
N ALA A 203 -12.54 7.88 14.42
CA ALA A 203 -13.36 9.05 14.12
C ALA A 203 -14.76 8.66 13.59
N ARG A 204 -14.85 7.65 12.72
CA ARG A 204 -16.12 7.09 12.21
C ARG A 204 -16.99 6.54 13.35
N LEU A 205 -16.40 5.74 14.25
CA LEU A 205 -17.11 5.15 15.40
C LEU A 205 -17.63 6.22 16.38
N ASN A 206 -16.83 7.25 16.65
CA ASN A 206 -17.24 8.38 17.49
C ASN A 206 -18.41 9.17 16.88
N LEU A 207 -18.41 9.35 15.55
CA LEU A 207 -19.52 9.99 14.85
C LEU A 207 -20.80 9.13 14.86
N ALA A 208 -20.68 7.82 14.72
CA ALA A 208 -21.83 6.91 14.82
C ALA A 208 -22.45 6.95 16.24
N ASN A 209 -21.62 6.99 17.28
CA ASN A 209 -22.09 7.02 18.67
C ASN A 209 -22.82 8.34 19.03
N THR A 210 -22.37 9.47 18.47
CA THR A 210 -23.03 10.77 18.64
C THR A 210 -24.37 10.85 17.88
N LYS A 211 -24.46 10.28 16.67
CA LYS A 211 -25.73 10.17 15.93
C LYS A 211 -26.77 9.35 16.73
N ASN A 212 -26.36 8.21 17.28
CA ASN A 212 -27.25 7.36 18.07
C ASN A 212 -27.68 8.04 19.39
N SER A 213 -26.80 8.82 20.02
CA SER A 213 -27.13 9.60 21.23
C SER A 213 -28.13 10.74 20.96
N SER A 214 -28.12 11.33 19.76
CA SER A 214 -29.06 12.41 19.39
C SER A 214 -30.50 11.94 19.10
N SER A 215 -30.71 10.63 18.95
CA SER A 215 -32.04 10.03 18.70
C SER A 215 -32.88 9.77 19.96
N ASN A 216 -32.33 10.03 21.16
CA ASN A 216 -33.00 9.84 22.45
C ASN A 216 -33.26 11.13 23.24
N ILE A 217 -33.28 12.30 22.60
CA ILE A 217 -33.80 13.53 23.24
C ILE A 217 -35.26 13.68 22.85
N THR A 218 -36.16 13.05 23.61
CA THR A 218 -37.54 13.52 23.75
C THR A 218 -37.49 14.91 24.36
N PHE A 219 -37.69 15.95 23.54
CA PHE A 219 -38.06 17.27 24.03
C PHE A 219 -39.42 17.14 24.73
N ASP A 220 -39.42 17.24 26.06
CA ASP A 220 -40.63 17.42 26.84
C ASP A 220 -40.92 18.94 26.91
N PRO A 221 -41.96 19.47 26.24
CA PRO A 221 -42.25 20.89 26.26
C PRO A 221 -43.20 21.19 27.43
N ALA A 222 -42.67 21.25 28.65
CA ALA A 222 -43.37 21.89 29.75
C ALA A 222 -42.40 22.45 30.80
N GLU A 223 -42.59 23.75 31.07
CA GLU A 223 -42.14 24.52 32.24
C GLU A 223 -41.14 25.66 31.95
N GLN A 224 -41.62 26.64 31.19
CA GLN A 224 -41.34 28.05 31.51
C GLN A 224 -42.37 28.53 32.54
N ALA A 225 -41.92 28.82 33.76
CA ALA A 225 -42.30 30.00 34.56
C ALA A 225 -41.71 29.88 35.98
N ASN A 226 -40.73 30.70 36.36
CA ASN A 226 -40.97 31.98 37.06
C ASN A 226 -39.77 32.43 37.92
N SER A 227 -39.56 33.75 37.91
CA SER A 227 -38.83 34.62 38.88
C SER A 227 -37.30 34.52 38.96
N ILE A 228 -36.48 35.47 38.48
CA ILE A 228 -36.34 36.94 38.73
C ILE A 228 -35.59 37.30 40.03
N ASN A 229 -34.58 38.17 39.83
CA ASN A 229 -33.75 38.99 40.73
C ASN A 229 -32.65 38.26 41.50
N GLY A 230 -31.36 38.58 41.35
CA GLY A 230 -30.68 39.90 41.47
C GLY A 230 -29.62 39.67 42.55
N SER A 231 -28.37 40.14 42.57
CA SER A 231 -27.68 41.32 42.06
C SER A 231 -26.22 41.20 42.57
N GLY A 232 -25.24 41.79 41.86
CA GLY A 232 -24.10 42.43 42.55
C GLY A 232 -22.75 41.68 42.61
N GLU A 233 -21.83 42.17 41.78
CA GLU A 233 -20.45 42.57 42.13
C GLU A 233 -19.33 41.54 42.42
N LYS A 234 -18.45 41.45 41.42
CA LYS A 234 -17.00 41.82 41.37
C LYS A 234 -15.95 41.16 42.31
N ILE A 235 -14.73 41.18 41.73
CA ILE A 235 -13.35 41.06 42.29
C ILE A 235 -12.82 39.61 42.26
N ALA A 236 -12.00 39.16 41.30
CA ALA A 236 -10.64 39.54 40.85
C ALA A 236 -9.50 39.03 41.77
N GLY A 237 -8.62 38.20 41.19
CA GLY A 237 -7.17 38.29 41.40
C GLY A 237 -6.48 37.10 42.09
N ALA A 238 -5.53 36.50 41.33
CA ALA A 238 -4.22 35.97 41.74
C ALA A 238 -4.15 34.82 42.77
N GLU A 239 -3.16 33.92 42.82
CA GLU A 239 -2.12 33.30 41.98
C GLU A 239 -1.35 32.37 42.97
N GLU A 240 -0.43 31.55 42.46
CA GLU A 240 0.61 30.79 43.19
C GLU A 240 0.16 29.47 43.83
N GLU A 241 0.50 28.32 43.23
CA GLU A 241 1.79 27.59 43.32
C GLU A 241 2.05 27.01 44.72
N ASP A 242 2.04 25.68 44.83
CA ASP A 242 3.27 24.88 44.98
C ASP A 242 2.99 23.49 45.58
N SER A 243 3.89 22.58 45.22
CA SER A 243 4.37 21.43 45.98
C SER A 243 3.78 20.04 45.72
N ALA A 244 4.72 19.21 45.28
CA ALA A 244 4.67 17.82 44.91
C ALA A 244 4.81 16.85 46.10
N ASN A 245 4.64 15.56 45.78
CA ASN A 245 4.96 14.36 46.58
C ASN A 245 4.09 14.15 47.83
N ASP A 246 3.73 12.94 48.26
CA ASP A 246 4.39 11.66 48.12
C ASP A 246 3.40 10.48 48.35
N VAL A 247 3.92 9.32 47.99
CA VAL A 247 3.50 7.90 48.07
C VAL A 247 2.57 7.35 49.18
N ALA A 248 2.05 6.14 48.84
CA ALA A 248 1.75 4.97 49.69
C ALA A 248 0.25 4.80 50.09
N SER A 249 -0.44 3.84 49.45
CA SER A 249 -0.62 2.45 49.92
C SER A 249 -1.63 2.33 51.06
N ASP A 250 -2.82 1.82 50.75
CA ASP A 250 -3.43 0.84 51.66
C ASP A 250 -4.27 -0.19 50.89
N GLY A 251 -3.99 -1.45 51.19
CA GLY A 251 -4.69 -2.60 50.65
C GLY A 251 -5.88 -2.97 51.52
N ALA A 252 -7.00 -3.33 50.89
CA ALA A 252 -8.06 -4.02 51.60
C ALA A 252 -8.62 -5.16 50.76
N ALA A 253 -8.78 -6.28 51.45
CA ALA A 253 -8.83 -7.63 50.95
C ALA A 253 -10.17 -8.05 50.31
N VAL A 254 -10.05 -9.09 49.48
CA VAL A 254 -11.08 -9.94 48.88
C VAL A 254 -11.99 -10.57 49.95
N PRO A 255 -13.26 -10.88 49.60
CA PRO A 255 -13.71 -12.25 49.83
C PRO A 255 -14.43 -12.87 48.61
N ALA A 256 -14.05 -14.11 48.29
CA ALA A 256 -14.83 -15.11 47.55
C ALA A 256 -15.22 -16.22 48.57
N PRO A 257 -16.27 -17.05 48.39
CA PRO A 257 -16.55 -17.91 47.21
C PRO A 257 -18.06 -17.94 46.82
N ALA A 258 -18.57 -18.57 45.74
CA ALA A 258 -18.51 -19.99 45.36
C ALA A 258 -19.08 -20.21 43.91
N PRO A 259 -19.07 -21.45 43.35
CA PRO A 259 -18.73 -21.74 41.94
C PRO A 259 -19.94 -22.06 41.04
N ASP A 260 -19.79 -21.87 39.71
CA ASP A 260 -19.94 -22.94 38.70
C ASP A 260 -19.80 -22.44 37.24
N ALA A 261 -19.51 -23.39 36.35
CA ALA A 261 -19.58 -23.35 34.88
C ALA A 261 -18.38 -22.78 34.08
N GLN A 262 -17.42 -23.68 33.82
CA GLN A 262 -16.78 -23.93 32.51
C GLN A 262 -16.69 -22.78 31.51
N ALA A 263 -15.54 -22.12 31.49
CA ALA A 263 -14.94 -21.63 30.24
C ALA A 263 -13.42 -21.82 30.35
N THR A 264 -12.91 -22.85 29.68
CA THR A 264 -11.47 -23.01 29.46
C THR A 264 -10.99 -21.87 28.55
N GLN A 265 -10.65 -20.72 29.14
CA GLN A 265 -9.73 -19.78 28.51
C GLN A 265 -8.36 -20.47 28.51
N ALA A 266 -8.06 -21.19 27.44
CA ALA A 266 -6.70 -21.62 27.16
C ALA A 266 -5.86 -20.34 26.99
N LYS A 267 -5.16 -19.94 28.05
CA LYS A 267 -4.08 -18.96 27.96
C LYS A 267 -3.03 -19.56 27.04
N LEU A 268 -3.04 -19.15 25.78
CA LEU A 268 -1.98 -19.45 24.83
C LEU A 268 -0.66 -18.99 25.44
N THR A 269 0.23 -19.93 25.76
CA THR A 269 1.54 -19.61 26.30
C THR A 269 2.52 -19.38 25.16
N LEU A 270 3.57 -18.59 25.41
CA LEU A 270 4.66 -18.37 24.44
C LEU A 270 5.24 -19.70 23.89
N LYS A 271 5.27 -20.74 24.73
CA LYS A 271 5.69 -22.10 24.35
C LYS A 271 4.73 -22.82 23.37
N ASP A 272 3.43 -22.50 23.43
CA ASP A 272 2.44 -23.05 22.50
C ASP A 272 2.56 -22.41 21.09
N LEU A 273 3.11 -21.20 21.01
CA LEU A 273 3.43 -20.53 19.74
C LEU A 273 4.78 -20.99 19.15
N GLU A 274 5.78 -21.25 19.99
CA GLU A 274 7.12 -21.72 19.57
C GLU A 274 7.10 -23.11 18.90
N THR A 275 6.14 -23.96 19.25
CA THR A 275 6.02 -25.34 18.72
C THR A 275 5.11 -25.46 17.50
N ARG A 276 4.39 -24.40 17.11
CA ARG A 276 3.62 -24.35 15.86
C ARG A 276 4.53 -24.11 14.67
N LYS A 277 5.24 -25.17 14.27
CA LYS A 277 6.02 -25.27 13.03
C LYS A 277 5.14 -25.34 11.75
N SER A 278 3.90 -24.87 11.80
CA SER A 278 2.98 -24.83 10.65
C SER A 278 2.99 -23.48 9.93
N PHE A 279 3.93 -22.59 10.25
CA PHE A 279 4.18 -21.37 9.50
C PHE A 279 5.10 -21.67 8.32
N ASP A 280 4.62 -22.51 7.41
CA ASP A 280 5.26 -22.70 6.10
C ASP A 280 5.35 -21.34 5.39
N ASP A 281 6.58 -20.93 5.08
CA ASP A 281 6.96 -19.65 4.45
C ASP A 281 6.74 -19.69 2.92
N SER A 282 6.48 -20.88 2.36
CA SER A 282 6.40 -21.11 0.92
C SER A 282 5.24 -20.35 0.26
N THR A 283 4.20 -20.00 1.01
CA THR A 283 3.00 -19.32 0.51
C THR A 283 2.91 -17.84 0.91
N LEU A 284 3.98 -17.27 1.49
CA LEU A 284 3.97 -15.91 2.06
C LEU A 284 3.85 -14.83 0.97
N GLY A 285 2.60 -14.46 0.67
CA GLY A 285 2.25 -13.57 -0.44
C GLY A 285 1.64 -14.27 -1.64
N GLU A 286 1.05 -15.46 -1.49
CA GLU A 286 0.18 -16.09 -2.51
C GLU A 286 -1.20 -15.40 -2.65
N GLY A 287 -1.46 -14.35 -1.87
CA GLY A 287 -2.64 -13.49 -2.09
C GLY A 287 -2.46 -12.61 -3.33
N PRO A 288 -3.54 -12.30 -4.06
CA PRO A 288 -3.44 -11.47 -5.27
C PRO A 288 -2.87 -10.08 -4.97
N THR A 289 -2.18 -9.48 -5.94
CA THR A 289 -1.82 -8.06 -5.85
C THR A 289 -3.08 -7.22 -5.97
N MET A 290 -3.37 -6.43 -4.94
CA MET A 290 -4.50 -5.50 -4.92
C MET A 290 -4.01 -4.05 -5.00
N VAL A 291 -4.86 -3.15 -5.50
CA VAL A 291 -4.57 -1.73 -5.58
C VAL A 291 -5.72 -0.92 -5.02
N THR A 292 -5.42 -0.03 -4.09
CA THR A 292 -6.38 0.92 -3.53
C THR A 292 -6.01 2.33 -3.96
N GLN A 293 -7.00 3.20 -4.22
CA GLN A 293 -6.75 4.61 -4.50
C GLN A 293 -6.81 5.44 -3.22
N ILE A 294 -5.86 6.36 -3.06
CA ILE A 294 -5.86 7.33 -1.97
C ILE A 294 -6.87 8.42 -2.36
N LYS A 295 -8.07 8.37 -1.76
CA LYS A 295 -9.09 9.41 -1.95
C LYS A 295 -8.59 10.71 -1.30
N PRO A 296 -8.50 11.84 -2.03
CA PRO A 296 -8.26 13.12 -1.40
C PRO A 296 -9.42 13.45 -0.45
N ALA A 297 -9.12 14.07 0.68
CA ALA A 297 -10.11 14.47 1.67
C ALA A 297 -10.97 15.63 1.15
N THR A 298 -11.79 15.39 0.13
CA THR A 298 -12.89 16.27 -0.22
C THR A 298 -14.04 15.91 0.69
N MET A 299 -14.42 16.83 1.58
CA MET A 299 -15.67 16.76 2.33
C MET A 299 -16.85 16.76 1.34
N GLU A 300 -17.22 15.60 0.82
CA GLU A 300 -18.53 15.44 0.18
C GLU A 300 -19.58 15.41 1.29
N ARG A 301 -20.12 16.59 1.56
CA ARG A 301 -21.34 16.80 2.33
C ARG A 301 -22.50 16.32 1.45
N THR A 302 -22.68 15.01 1.31
CA THR A 302 -23.81 14.45 0.57
C THR A 302 -24.93 14.15 1.54
N GLU A 303 -26.02 14.90 1.36
CA GLU A 303 -27.29 14.80 2.05
C GLU A 303 -27.92 13.40 1.90
N SER A 304 -28.44 12.90 3.02
CA SER A 304 -29.53 11.94 3.18
C SER A 304 -29.76 10.94 2.01
N GLN A 305 -29.11 9.77 2.04
CA GLN A 305 -29.54 8.62 1.23
C GLN A 305 -29.62 7.34 2.07
N SER A 306 -30.84 6.76 2.11
CA SER A 306 -31.23 5.37 2.45
C SER A 306 -30.26 4.51 3.28
N SER A 307 -30.74 4.03 4.44
CA SER A 307 -30.04 3.17 5.41
C SER A 307 -29.27 1.98 4.82
N ALA A 308 -29.78 1.34 3.76
CA ALA A 308 -29.13 0.20 3.11
C ALA A 308 -27.80 0.56 2.39
N LYS A 309 -27.68 1.78 1.82
CA LYS A 309 -26.44 2.23 1.18
C LYS A 309 -25.38 2.69 2.18
N GLU A 310 -25.79 3.07 3.39
CA GLU A 310 -24.86 3.45 4.45
C GLU A 310 -24.17 2.21 5.02
N GLU A 311 -24.92 1.12 5.28
CA GLU A 311 -24.38 -0.16 5.77
C GLU A 311 -23.36 -0.78 4.80
N ASP A 312 -23.68 -0.87 3.50
CA ASP A 312 -22.76 -1.40 2.47
C ASP A 312 -21.43 -0.62 2.40
N ASN A 313 -21.45 0.69 2.68
CA ASN A 313 -20.26 1.55 2.66
C ASN A 313 -19.38 1.34 3.92
N TYR A 314 -19.97 1.05 5.07
CA TYR A 314 -19.19 0.75 6.29
C TYR A 314 -18.41 -0.56 6.15
N ASP A 315 -19.05 -1.61 5.62
CA ASP A 315 -18.41 -2.92 5.42
C ASP A 315 -17.25 -2.84 4.42
N GLU A 316 -17.41 -2.07 3.33
CA GLU A 316 -16.34 -1.85 2.35
C GLU A 316 -15.13 -1.11 2.98
N LEU A 317 -15.39 -0.08 3.79
CA LEU A 317 -14.33 0.66 4.47
C LEU A 317 -13.63 -0.15 5.55
N GLU A 318 -14.35 -1.05 6.24
CA GLU A 318 -13.75 -1.97 7.21
C GLU A 318 -12.90 -3.02 6.53
N ALA A 319 -13.38 -3.61 5.43
CA ALA A 319 -12.58 -4.52 4.61
C ALA A 319 -11.30 -3.83 4.08
N GLU A 320 -11.40 -2.57 3.66
CA GLU A 320 -10.25 -1.76 3.25
C GLU A 320 -9.28 -1.58 4.44
N ASP A 321 -9.75 -1.21 5.63
CA ASP A 321 -8.91 -1.07 6.83
C ASP A 321 -8.13 -2.36 7.15
N GLU A 322 -8.80 -3.52 7.03
CA GLU A 322 -8.18 -4.82 7.25
C GLU A 322 -7.05 -5.13 6.27
N VAL A 323 -7.15 -4.68 5.01
CA VAL A 323 -6.09 -4.86 4.01
C VAL A 323 -4.81 -4.14 4.45
N TYR A 324 -4.90 -2.90 4.93
CA TYR A 324 -3.73 -2.17 5.43
C TYR A 324 -3.11 -2.85 6.66
N ILE A 325 -3.93 -3.30 7.61
CA ILE A 325 -3.45 -4.02 8.81
C ILE A 325 -2.75 -5.32 8.41
N ARG A 326 -3.33 -6.06 7.46
CA ARG A 326 -2.75 -7.30 6.93
C ARG A 326 -1.40 -7.05 6.29
N ASP A 327 -1.25 -6.00 5.49
CA ASP A 327 0.02 -5.64 4.87
C ASP A 327 1.11 -5.33 5.91
N ALA A 328 0.80 -4.55 6.95
CA ALA A 328 1.77 -4.25 8.00
C ALA A 328 2.22 -5.53 8.73
N TYR A 329 1.29 -6.43 9.03
CA TYR A 329 1.61 -7.73 9.61
C TYR A 329 2.51 -8.56 8.68
N LEU A 330 2.16 -8.68 7.40
CA LEU A 330 2.91 -9.47 6.43
C LEU A 330 4.31 -8.90 6.16
N VAL A 331 4.43 -7.58 6.07
CA VAL A 331 5.72 -6.90 5.93
C VAL A 331 6.59 -7.15 7.16
N PHE A 332 6.06 -6.93 8.37
CA PHE A 332 6.81 -7.18 9.60
C PHE A 332 7.28 -8.63 9.70
N ARG A 333 6.38 -9.58 9.45
CA ARG A 333 6.72 -11.01 9.44
C ARG A 333 7.77 -11.34 8.38
N SER A 334 7.66 -10.77 7.17
CA SER A 334 8.66 -10.97 6.12
C SER A 334 10.04 -10.47 6.58
N PHE A 335 10.14 -9.32 7.26
CA PHE A 335 11.43 -8.84 7.79
C PHE A 335 12.00 -9.75 8.87
N CYS A 336 11.18 -10.25 9.80
CA CYS A 336 11.62 -11.22 10.81
C CYS A 336 12.14 -12.52 10.17
N ASN A 337 11.48 -12.99 9.11
CA ASN A 337 11.92 -14.17 8.37
C ASN A 337 13.23 -13.90 7.61
N LEU A 338 13.37 -12.70 7.02
CA LEU A 338 14.59 -12.32 6.31
C LEU A 338 15.78 -12.14 7.27
N SER A 339 15.58 -11.56 8.46
CA SER A 339 16.67 -11.34 9.43
C SER A 339 17.21 -12.61 10.07
N THR A 340 16.43 -13.69 10.05
CA THR A 340 16.83 -15.00 10.61
C THR A 340 17.45 -15.93 9.58
N LYS A 341 17.46 -15.56 8.29
CA LYS A 341 18.13 -16.34 7.23
C LYS A 341 19.65 -16.22 7.39
N VAL A 342 20.29 -17.36 7.62
CA VAL A 342 21.76 -17.48 7.65
C VAL A 342 22.26 -17.47 6.21
N LEU A 343 23.11 -16.49 5.88
CA LEU A 343 23.76 -16.45 4.58
C LEU A 343 24.90 -17.48 4.50
N PRO A 344 25.03 -18.22 3.39
CA PRO A 344 26.22 -19.01 3.11
C PRO A 344 27.49 -18.12 3.12
N THR A 345 28.60 -18.66 3.59
CA THR A 345 29.90 -17.95 3.68
C THR A 345 30.42 -17.44 2.34
N GLU A 346 29.93 -17.99 1.22
CA GLU A 346 30.26 -17.54 -0.14
C GLU A 346 29.52 -16.26 -0.57
N GLN A 347 28.50 -15.83 0.19
CA GLN A 347 27.67 -14.66 -0.06
C GLN A 347 27.89 -13.53 0.97
N LEU A 348 28.83 -13.71 1.91
CA LEU A 348 29.24 -12.75 2.94
C LEU A 348 30.55 -12.06 2.53
#